data_AF-A0A0F8ZSC3-F1
#
_entry.id   AF-A0A0F8ZSC3-F1
#
_cell.length_a   1.000
_cell.length_b   1.000
_cell.length_c   1.000
_cell.angle_alpha   90.00
_cell.angle_beta   90.00
_cell.angle_gamma   90.00
#
_symmetry.space_group_name_H-M   'P 1'
#
loop_
_entity.id
_entity.type
_entity.pdbx_description
1 polymer ?
#
loop_
_entity_poly.entity_id
_entity_poly.type
_entity_poly.pdbx_seq_one_letter_code
_entity_poly.pdbx_strand_id
1 'polypeptide(L)'
;MAHNVLQETYKAEHRLLDPGDAETISVLNKDLSYVPLVTGASLEARTLADPLRAGIRLTLALKTHGGGNVVVTGSSGVDFAGNTAMTFATAGGAVHFISIELGSAFEWRAIEADGVSGLAIGGTAATAFLDGVTITWGTGLDMVEQYENTGNKYTLTGLAAGGTDIILTGGTHATTGGQFSGVGGAGVTNGAGGPIVLTGGAGPGTGDGGAVNITGGAKTGGATGTGGAVVMAGGANANATN
;
A
#
# COMPACT_ATOMS: atom_id res chain seq x y z
N MET A 1 25.27 45.78 -15.49
CA MET A 1 25.46 44.32 -15.69
C MET A 1 24.22 43.47 -15.39
N ALA A 2 23.10 44.04 -14.90
CA ALA A 2 21.90 43.24 -14.58
C ALA A 2 20.98 42.91 -15.77
N HIS A 3 21.04 43.64 -16.89
CA HIS A 3 20.07 43.48 -17.99
C HIS A 3 20.24 42.19 -18.80
N ASN A 4 21.38 41.50 -18.69
CA ASN A 4 21.67 40.27 -19.44
C ASN A 4 21.62 39.00 -18.59
N VAL A 5 21.28 39.08 -17.31
CA VAL A 5 21.36 37.93 -16.39
C VAL A 5 20.55 36.73 -16.88
N LEU A 6 19.36 36.94 -17.46
CA LEU A 6 18.54 35.85 -17.99
C LEU A 6 19.14 35.24 -19.25
N GLN A 7 19.76 36.05 -20.11
CA GLN A 7 20.43 35.56 -21.31
C GLN A 7 21.71 34.78 -20.97
N GLU A 8 22.47 35.25 -19.99
CA GLU A 8 23.65 34.55 -19.48
C GLU A 8 23.26 33.23 -18.82
N THR A 9 22.20 33.24 -18.01
CA THR A 9 21.63 32.01 -17.42
C THR A 9 21.18 31.02 -18.49
N TYR A 10 20.52 31.50 -19.55
CA TYR A 10 20.08 30.66 -20.67
C TYR A 10 21.25 30.04 -21.45
N LYS A 11 22.35 30.79 -21.63
CA LYS A 11 23.53 30.33 -22.36
C LYS A 11 24.50 29.51 -21.52
N ALA A 12 24.40 29.57 -20.19
CA ALA A 12 25.26 28.82 -19.31
C ALA A 12 25.16 27.33 -19.60
N GLU A 13 26.30 26.63 -19.57
CA GLU A 13 26.29 25.18 -19.63
C GLU A 13 25.63 24.67 -18.35
N HIS A 14 24.54 23.91 -18.46
CA HIS A 14 23.84 23.32 -17.31
C HIS A 14 24.14 21.82 -17.13
N ARG A 15 24.67 21.19 -18.18
CA ARG A 15 25.00 19.77 -18.15
C ARG A 15 26.20 19.50 -17.24
N LEU A 16 26.14 18.39 -16.52
CA LEU A 16 27.25 17.72 -15.87
C LEU A 16 27.31 16.30 -16.45
N LEU A 17 28.52 15.78 -16.67
CA LEU A 17 28.65 14.41 -17.16
C LEU A 17 28.34 13.42 -16.04
N ASP A 18 27.74 12.27 -16.39
CA ASP A 18 27.72 11.13 -15.48
C ASP A 18 29.18 10.69 -15.26
N PRO A 19 29.67 10.67 -14.01
CA PRO A 19 31.04 10.29 -13.73
C PRO A 19 31.28 8.78 -13.95
N GLY A 20 30.21 7.97 -13.97
CA GLY A 20 30.31 6.52 -14.17
C GLY A 20 30.29 5.73 -12.86
N ASP A 21 30.48 4.42 -12.97
CA ASP A 21 30.35 3.49 -11.85
C ASP A 21 31.35 3.75 -10.71
N ALA A 22 30.84 3.66 -9.48
CA ALA A 22 31.53 3.95 -8.22
C ALA A 22 32.04 5.38 -8.05
N GLU A 23 31.77 6.29 -8.99
CA GLU A 23 32.25 7.67 -8.91
C GLU A 23 31.24 8.62 -8.24
N THR A 24 31.70 9.85 -7.99
CA THR A 24 30.92 10.88 -7.28
C THR A 24 30.37 11.93 -8.24
N ILE A 25 29.05 12.11 -8.21
CA ILE A 25 28.35 13.24 -8.81
C ILE A 25 28.54 14.44 -7.86
N SER A 26 29.37 15.39 -8.27
CA SER A 26 29.62 16.62 -7.51
C SER A 26 29.07 17.84 -8.26
N VAL A 27 28.14 18.55 -7.62
CA VAL A 27 27.60 19.81 -8.14
C VAL A 27 28.38 20.96 -7.53
N LEU A 28 29.45 21.36 -8.20
CA LEU A 28 30.34 22.45 -7.77
C LEU A 28 29.63 23.82 -7.88
N ASN A 29 28.87 24.22 -6.86
CA ASN A 29 28.17 25.51 -6.73
C ASN A 29 27.29 25.95 -7.92
N LYS A 30 26.99 25.02 -8.82
CA LYS A 30 26.30 25.23 -10.10
C LYS A 30 24.81 24.97 -9.95
N ASP A 31 24.01 26.02 -10.10
CA ASP A 31 22.55 25.91 -10.10
C ASP A 31 22.02 25.40 -11.46
N LEU A 32 20.80 24.87 -11.48
CA LEU A 32 20.12 24.33 -12.66
C LEU A 32 20.88 23.18 -13.34
N SER A 33 21.64 22.40 -12.58
CA SER A 33 22.47 21.33 -13.13
C SER A 33 21.64 20.13 -13.61
N TYR A 34 22.06 19.50 -14.71
CA TYR A 34 21.46 18.27 -15.25
C TYR A 34 22.52 17.20 -15.47
N VAL A 35 22.34 16.01 -14.86
CA VAL A 35 23.22 14.85 -15.03
C VAL A 35 22.46 13.75 -15.79
N PRO A 36 22.83 13.47 -17.06
CA PRO A 36 22.29 12.34 -17.81
C PRO A 36 23.05 11.07 -17.44
N LEU A 37 22.49 10.28 -16.52
CA LEU A 37 23.04 9.00 -16.09
C LEU A 37 23.03 7.99 -17.23
N VAL A 38 24.06 7.15 -17.29
CA VAL A 38 24.22 6.06 -18.25
C VAL A 38 24.67 4.83 -17.49
N THR A 39 24.09 3.68 -17.81
CA THR A 39 24.48 2.39 -17.20
C THR A 39 24.79 1.36 -18.27
N GLY A 40 25.73 0.47 -17.96
CA GLY A 40 26.00 -0.76 -18.70
C GLY A 40 25.02 -1.89 -18.33
N ALA A 41 25.47 -3.13 -18.55
CA ALA A 41 24.66 -4.34 -18.37
C ALA A 41 24.55 -4.81 -16.91
N SER A 42 25.39 -4.27 -16.01
CA SER A 42 25.47 -4.66 -14.60
C SER A 42 24.91 -3.57 -13.70
N LEU A 43 24.59 -3.91 -12.45
CA LEU A 43 24.30 -2.91 -11.43
C LEU A 43 25.52 -1.99 -11.25
N GLU A 44 25.27 -0.69 -11.25
CA GLU A 44 26.30 0.31 -11.05
C GLU A 44 25.87 1.29 -9.97
N ALA A 45 26.84 1.91 -9.29
CA ALA A 45 26.60 2.87 -8.21
C ALA A 45 27.18 4.24 -8.55
N ARG A 46 26.62 5.30 -7.96
CA ARG A 46 27.20 6.64 -7.88
C ARG A 46 26.99 7.19 -6.48
N THR A 47 27.91 8.02 -6.04
CA THR A 47 27.72 8.83 -4.84
C THR A 47 27.25 10.24 -5.24
N LEU A 48 26.19 10.77 -4.63
CA LEU A 48 25.82 12.17 -4.77
C LEU A 48 26.44 12.96 -3.61
N ALA A 49 27.35 13.89 -3.94
CA ALA A 49 27.97 14.73 -2.93
C ALA A 49 26.98 15.73 -2.32
N ASP A 50 27.20 16.08 -1.06
CA ASP A 50 26.40 17.11 -0.39
C ASP A 50 26.56 18.48 -1.06
N PRO A 51 25.51 19.30 -1.10
CA PRO A 51 25.57 20.63 -1.69
C PRO A 51 26.46 21.57 -0.84
N LEU A 52 27.08 22.56 -1.48
CA LEU A 52 27.95 23.53 -0.79
C LEU A 52 27.20 24.75 -0.24
N ARG A 53 25.92 24.92 -0.62
CA ARG A 53 25.02 25.99 -0.16
C ARG A 53 23.57 25.61 -0.45
N ALA A 54 22.63 26.28 0.23
CA ALA A 54 21.21 26.18 -0.07
C ALA A 54 20.82 26.84 -1.40
N GLY A 55 19.70 26.40 -1.99
CA GLY A 55 19.09 26.96 -3.20
C GLY A 55 19.65 26.47 -4.53
N ILE A 56 20.50 25.44 -4.54
CA ILE A 56 20.98 24.77 -5.77
C ILE A 56 19.90 23.81 -6.25
N ARG A 57 19.59 23.85 -7.55
CA ARG A 57 18.68 22.90 -8.22
C ARG A 57 19.47 21.91 -9.08
N LEU A 58 19.10 20.64 -8.96
CA LEU A 58 19.74 19.54 -9.67
C LEU A 58 18.67 18.60 -10.23
N THR A 59 18.88 18.12 -11.45
CA THR A 59 18.10 17.04 -12.04
C THR A 59 19.03 15.88 -12.37
N LEU A 60 18.68 14.69 -11.89
CA LEU A 60 19.30 13.44 -12.33
C LEU A 60 18.29 12.71 -13.22
N ALA A 61 18.72 12.21 -14.37
CA ALA A 61 17.85 11.39 -15.21
C ALA A 61 18.63 10.26 -15.88
N LEU A 62 18.06 9.05 -15.88
CA LEU A 62 18.64 7.92 -16.59
C LEU A 62 18.39 8.07 -18.09
N LYS A 63 19.44 8.51 -18.81
CA LYS A 63 19.39 8.74 -20.25
C LYS A 63 19.48 7.43 -21.03
N THR A 64 20.41 6.55 -20.65
CA THR A 64 20.67 5.30 -21.35
C THR A 64 20.66 4.15 -20.35
N HIS A 65 19.79 3.17 -20.58
CA HIS A 65 19.70 1.96 -19.77
C HIS A 65 20.30 0.76 -20.53
N GLY A 66 21.50 0.33 -20.14
CA GLY A 66 22.21 -0.82 -20.73
C GLY A 66 21.78 -2.19 -20.20
N GLY A 67 20.76 -2.25 -19.34
CA GLY A 67 20.24 -3.48 -18.71
C GLY A 67 20.49 -3.56 -17.20
N GLY A 68 21.44 -2.78 -16.67
CA GLY A 68 21.69 -2.66 -15.23
C GLY A 68 21.05 -1.42 -14.60
N ASN A 69 20.76 -1.47 -13.31
CA ASN A 69 20.21 -0.32 -12.56
C ASN A 69 21.32 0.62 -12.08
N VAL A 70 20.99 1.90 -11.94
CA VAL A 70 21.87 2.89 -11.29
C VAL A 70 21.42 3.16 -9.85
N VAL A 71 22.29 2.71 -8.95
CA VAL A 71 22.53 3.00 -7.53
C VAL A 71 22.96 4.42 -7.17
N VAL A 72 22.12 5.47 -7.08
CA VAL A 72 22.64 6.77 -6.59
C VAL A 72 22.44 6.91 -5.09
N THR A 73 23.53 7.08 -4.35
CA THR A 73 23.51 7.23 -2.88
C THR A 73 24.03 8.61 -2.49
N GLY A 74 23.21 9.41 -1.82
CA GLY A 74 23.62 10.66 -1.20
C GLY A 74 24.62 10.46 -0.07
N SER A 75 25.53 11.43 0.08
CA SER A 75 26.45 11.48 1.22
C SER A 75 25.70 11.75 2.53
N SER A 76 24.64 12.56 2.46
CA SER A 76 23.58 12.71 3.47
C SER A 76 22.22 12.20 2.98
N GLY A 77 21.17 12.38 3.80
CA GLY A 77 19.79 12.18 3.38
C GLY A 77 19.43 13.03 2.16
N VAL A 78 18.69 12.45 1.21
CA VAL A 78 18.28 13.08 -0.05
C VAL A 78 16.77 13.37 -0.12
N ASP A 79 16.00 12.95 0.87
CA ASP A 79 14.57 13.19 1.00
C ASP A 79 14.14 13.50 2.44
N PHE A 80 12.86 13.87 2.64
CA PHE A 80 12.33 14.25 3.97
C PHE A 80 12.46 13.15 5.03
N ALA A 81 12.42 11.88 4.63
CA ALA A 81 12.55 10.74 5.55
C ALA A 81 14.02 10.44 5.92
N GLY A 82 14.97 11.10 5.28
CA GLY A 82 16.40 10.84 5.47
C GLY A 82 16.89 9.62 4.71
N ASN A 83 16.14 9.12 3.72
CA ASN A 83 16.64 8.07 2.84
C ASN A 83 17.85 8.62 2.06
N THR A 84 18.84 7.77 1.83
CA THR A 84 20.09 8.14 1.15
C THR A 84 20.19 7.54 -0.23
N ALA A 85 19.47 6.45 -0.53
CA ALA A 85 19.61 5.71 -1.77
C ALA A 85 18.39 5.86 -2.67
N MET A 86 18.65 6.01 -3.97
CA MET A 86 17.64 6.05 -5.02
C MET A 86 18.07 5.21 -6.21
N THR A 87 17.13 4.46 -6.79
CA THR A 87 17.41 3.51 -7.87
C THR A 87 16.71 3.93 -9.15
N PHE A 88 17.50 4.03 -10.22
CA PHE A 88 17.02 4.22 -11.59
C PHE A 88 17.08 2.88 -12.32
N ALA A 89 15.93 2.31 -12.65
CA ALA A 89 15.83 0.98 -13.27
C ALA A 89 15.32 1.02 -14.71
N THR A 90 14.95 2.18 -15.24
CA THR A 90 14.42 2.31 -16.60
C THR A 90 14.82 3.67 -17.19
N ALA A 91 15.18 3.67 -18.48
CA ALA A 91 15.49 4.92 -19.18
C ALA A 91 14.28 5.88 -19.12
N GLY A 92 14.56 7.16 -18.89
CA GLY A 92 13.55 8.19 -18.65
C GLY A 92 13.25 8.45 -17.18
N GLY A 93 13.62 7.55 -16.26
CA GLY A 93 13.48 7.80 -14.82
C GLY A 93 14.27 9.05 -14.40
N ALA A 94 13.64 9.95 -13.65
CA ALA A 94 14.19 11.24 -13.30
C ALA A 94 13.80 11.66 -11.87
N VAL A 95 14.65 12.49 -11.26
CA VAL A 95 14.40 13.09 -9.96
C VAL A 95 14.93 14.52 -9.96
N HIS A 96 14.14 15.41 -9.36
CA HIS A 96 14.47 16.81 -9.16
C HIS A 96 14.77 17.08 -7.69
N PHE A 97 15.85 17.81 -7.46
CA PHE A 97 16.32 18.21 -6.14
C PHE A 97 16.40 19.72 -5.99
N ILE A 98 16.20 20.17 -4.76
CA ILE A 98 16.65 21.47 -4.27
C ILE A 98 17.55 21.27 -3.05
N SER A 99 18.66 22.00 -2.96
CA SER A 99 19.45 22.01 -1.73
C SER A 99 18.82 22.92 -0.68
N ILE A 100 18.78 22.47 0.56
CA ILE A 100 18.28 23.25 1.69
C ILE A 100 19.34 23.31 2.80
N GLU A 101 19.21 24.28 3.69
CA GLU A 101 19.94 24.30 4.96
C GLU A 101 19.14 23.50 5.99
N LEU A 102 19.80 22.52 6.63
CA LEU A 102 19.23 21.75 7.73
C LEU A 102 20.26 21.69 8.87
N GLY A 103 19.93 22.33 9.99
CA GLY A 103 20.88 22.50 11.09
C GLY A 103 22.09 23.31 10.63
N SER A 104 23.29 22.72 10.70
CA SER A 104 24.55 23.35 10.28
C SER A 104 25.10 22.78 8.96
N ALA A 105 24.31 21.98 8.26
CA ALA A 105 24.70 21.33 7.01
C ALA A 105 23.76 21.73 5.86
N PHE A 106 24.17 21.43 4.64
CA PHE A 106 23.31 21.54 3.47
C PHE A 106 22.99 20.14 2.98
N GLU A 107 21.72 19.88 2.71
CA GLU A 107 21.23 18.57 2.26
C GLU A 107 20.43 18.72 0.96
N TRP A 108 20.37 17.65 0.19
CA TRP A 108 19.44 17.55 -0.93
C TRP A 108 18.03 17.24 -0.43
N ARG A 109 17.04 17.89 -1.04
CA ARG A 109 15.63 17.55 -0.87
C ARG A 109 15.05 17.18 -2.23
N ALA A 110 14.71 15.92 -2.42
CA ALA A 110 13.91 15.48 -3.55
C ALA A 110 12.56 16.18 -3.49
N ILE A 111 12.19 16.86 -4.59
CA ILE A 111 10.91 17.56 -4.72
C ILE A 111 9.95 16.84 -5.66
N GLU A 112 10.49 16.04 -6.58
CA GLU A 112 9.75 15.26 -7.55
C GLU A 112 10.61 14.08 -8.00
N ALA A 113 9.97 12.93 -8.24
CA ALA A 113 10.59 11.78 -8.86
C ALA A 113 9.58 11.05 -9.75
N ASP A 114 10.05 10.62 -10.90
CA ASP A 114 9.30 9.82 -11.87
C ASP A 114 10.16 8.61 -12.26
N GLY A 115 9.61 7.40 -12.14
CA GLY A 115 10.36 6.17 -12.46
C GLY A 115 11.61 5.92 -11.60
N VAL A 116 11.73 6.55 -10.42
CA VAL A 116 12.82 6.37 -9.46
C VAL A 116 12.26 5.82 -8.15
N SER A 117 12.90 4.77 -7.60
CA SER A 117 12.51 4.16 -6.33
C SER A 117 13.50 4.47 -5.21
N GLY A 118 13.09 4.28 -3.96
CA GLY A 118 13.92 4.52 -2.76
C GLY A 118 13.75 5.89 -2.11
N LEU A 119 12.88 6.74 -2.67
CA LEU A 119 12.58 8.08 -2.14
C LEU A 119 11.20 8.14 -1.48
N ALA A 120 11.08 8.98 -0.47
CA ALA A 120 9.85 9.37 0.24
C ALA A 120 9.58 10.86 -0.01
N ILE A 121 8.85 11.14 -1.10
CA ILE A 121 8.47 12.50 -1.49
C ILE A 121 7.08 12.79 -0.93
N GLY A 122 7.02 13.68 0.06
CA GLY A 122 5.80 13.99 0.82
C GLY A 122 6.00 13.73 2.31
N GLY A 123 5.84 14.77 3.13
CA GLY A 123 5.93 14.64 4.58
C GLY A 123 4.84 13.72 5.11
N THR A 124 5.28 12.69 5.85
CA THR A 124 4.50 11.81 6.73
C THR A 124 3.35 11.01 6.10
N ALA A 125 3.57 9.69 6.11
CA ALA A 125 2.63 8.60 5.87
C ALA A 125 2.17 8.42 4.41
N ALA A 126 2.38 7.21 3.92
CA ALA A 126 1.79 6.68 2.71
C ALA A 126 0.26 6.66 2.81
N THR A 127 -0.40 7.81 2.69
CA THR A 127 -1.76 7.85 2.18
C THR A 127 -1.66 7.81 0.67
N ALA A 128 -1.77 6.60 0.12
CA ALA A 128 -1.94 6.43 -1.32
C ALA A 128 -3.27 7.08 -1.72
N PHE A 129 -3.22 8.24 -2.37
CA PHE A 129 -4.36 8.76 -3.11
C PHE A 129 -4.45 7.95 -4.41
N LEU A 130 -5.28 6.91 -4.41
CA LEU A 130 -5.55 6.12 -5.60
C LEU A 130 -6.60 6.87 -6.45
N ASP A 131 -6.18 7.90 -7.18
CA ASP A 131 -7.00 8.55 -8.20
C ASP A 131 -6.70 7.91 -9.57
N GLY A 132 -7.72 7.39 -10.24
CA GLY A 132 -7.57 6.79 -11.58
C GLY A 132 -6.82 5.44 -11.65
N VAL A 133 -6.66 4.70 -10.55
CA VAL A 133 -5.95 3.41 -10.56
C VAL A 133 -6.81 2.28 -11.14
N THR A 134 -6.41 1.79 -12.32
CA THR A 134 -6.79 0.46 -12.84
C THR A 134 -5.79 -0.56 -12.30
N ILE A 135 -6.23 -1.43 -11.39
CA ILE A 135 -5.40 -2.53 -10.89
C ILE A 135 -5.20 -3.53 -12.04
N THR A 136 -3.99 -3.55 -12.61
CA THR A 136 -3.59 -4.48 -13.66
C THR A 136 -2.66 -5.54 -13.06
N TRP A 137 -3.01 -6.80 -13.25
CA TRP A 137 -2.44 -7.98 -12.60
C TRP A 137 -0.95 -8.22 -12.93
N GLY A 138 -0.10 -8.41 -11.90
CA GLY A 138 1.30 -8.80 -12.05
C GLY A 138 2.16 -8.59 -10.78
N THR A 139 2.80 -9.68 -10.34
CA THR A 139 3.86 -9.95 -9.29
C THR A 139 4.07 -9.05 -8.06
N GLY A 140 3.29 -8.01 -7.78
CA GLY A 140 3.56 -7.07 -6.68
C GLY A 140 2.58 -7.09 -5.51
N LEU A 141 1.32 -7.46 -5.75
CA LEU A 141 0.27 -7.52 -4.74
C LEU A 141 -0.64 -8.71 -5.09
N ASP A 142 -0.63 -9.74 -4.25
CA ASP A 142 -1.41 -10.97 -4.47
C ASP A 142 -2.81 -10.80 -3.87
N MET A 143 -3.75 -10.28 -4.67
CA MET A 143 -5.17 -10.51 -4.47
C MET A 143 -5.58 -11.57 -5.48
N VAL A 144 -5.72 -12.83 -5.03
CA VAL A 144 -6.17 -13.94 -5.85
C VAL A 144 -7.66 -13.76 -6.18
N GLU A 145 -7.98 -13.27 -7.38
CA GLU A 145 -9.25 -13.61 -8.02
C GLU A 145 -9.09 -13.65 -9.56
N GLN A 146 -8.56 -14.78 -10.04
CA GLN A 146 -9.07 -15.31 -11.29
C GLN A 146 -10.52 -15.77 -11.04
N TYR A 147 -11.43 -15.23 -11.84
CA TYR A 147 -12.77 -15.77 -11.98
C TYR A 147 -12.66 -17.20 -12.49
N GLU A 148 -12.91 -18.20 -11.64
CA GLU A 148 -13.61 -19.40 -12.09
C GLU A 148 -14.79 -19.73 -11.17
N ASN A 149 -15.94 -19.68 -11.84
CA ASN A 149 -17.31 -20.00 -11.49
C ASN A 149 -17.53 -21.02 -10.36
N THR A 150 -18.48 -20.68 -9.48
CA THR A 150 -19.15 -21.56 -8.49
C THR A 150 -18.42 -21.76 -7.16
N GLY A 151 -18.48 -20.71 -6.34
CA GLY A 151 -18.37 -20.80 -4.89
C GLY A 151 -16.96 -20.60 -4.36
N ASN A 152 -16.63 -19.38 -3.93
CA ASN A 152 -15.49 -19.16 -3.03
C ASN A 152 -15.67 -17.93 -2.14
N LYS A 153 -15.28 -18.10 -0.88
CA LYS A 153 -15.08 -17.08 0.16
C LYS A 153 -13.69 -16.46 -0.04
N TYR A 154 -13.60 -15.14 0.10
CA TYR A 154 -12.32 -14.44 0.21
C TYR A 154 -11.96 -14.26 1.68
N THR A 155 -10.75 -14.66 2.07
CA THR A 155 -10.29 -14.58 3.46
C THR A 155 -9.03 -13.72 3.49
N LEU A 156 -9.06 -12.63 4.25
CA LEU A 156 -7.90 -11.79 4.48
C LEU A 156 -7.33 -12.14 5.86
N THR A 157 -6.20 -12.85 5.89
CA THR A 157 -5.52 -13.24 7.13
C THR A 157 -4.45 -12.22 7.48
N GLY A 158 -4.54 -11.59 8.66
CA GLY A 158 -3.43 -10.80 9.21
C GLY A 158 -3.74 -9.41 9.80
N LEU A 159 -4.98 -9.09 10.15
CA LEU A 159 -5.24 -7.81 10.83
C LEU A 159 -4.84 -7.91 12.32
N ALA A 160 -3.94 -7.03 12.76
CA ALA A 160 -3.50 -6.96 14.15
C ALA A 160 -4.68 -6.67 15.09
N ALA A 161 -4.64 -7.25 16.30
CA ALA A 161 -5.68 -7.08 17.30
C ALA A 161 -5.92 -5.58 17.59
N GLY A 162 -7.14 -5.10 17.29
CA GLY A 162 -7.54 -3.70 17.49
C GLY A 162 -7.57 -2.84 16.22
N GLY A 163 -7.18 -3.36 15.05
CA GLY A 163 -7.46 -2.69 13.78
C GLY A 163 -8.96 -2.69 13.48
N THR A 164 -9.54 -1.50 13.24
CA THR A 164 -10.88 -1.42 12.66
C THR A 164 -10.82 -1.94 11.24
N ASP A 165 -11.59 -2.99 10.99
CA ASP A 165 -11.79 -3.66 9.70
C ASP A 165 -12.08 -2.66 8.57
N ILE A 166 -11.83 -3.07 7.33
CA ILE A 166 -12.25 -2.32 6.13
C ILE A 166 -13.77 -2.26 6.15
N ILE A 167 -14.33 -1.12 6.55
CA ILE A 167 -15.77 -0.89 6.53
C ILE A 167 -16.19 -0.72 5.06
N LEU A 168 -16.57 -1.83 4.42
CA LEU A 168 -17.32 -1.82 3.17
C LEU A 168 -18.69 -1.22 3.48
N THR A 169 -18.86 0.08 3.22
CA THR A 169 -20.14 0.77 3.42
C THR A 169 -21.16 0.13 2.47
N GLY A 170 -21.99 -0.78 3.01
CA GLY A 170 -23.11 -1.41 2.30
C GLY A 170 -22.95 -2.88 1.90
N GLY A 171 -21.87 -3.58 2.28
CA GLY A 171 -21.66 -5.00 1.94
C GLY A 171 -21.69 -5.94 3.15
N THR A 172 -22.25 -7.13 2.97
CA THR A 172 -22.29 -8.22 3.96
C THR A 172 -20.92 -8.52 4.55
N HIS A 173 -20.80 -8.43 5.88
CA HIS A 173 -19.56 -8.64 6.63
C HIS A 173 -19.09 -10.11 6.52
N ALA A 174 -17.84 -10.32 6.11
CA ALA A 174 -17.20 -11.64 6.07
C ALA A 174 -16.36 -11.85 7.34
N THR A 175 -16.93 -12.48 8.37
CA THR A 175 -16.15 -12.86 9.55
C THR A 175 -15.49 -14.22 9.35
N THR A 176 -14.17 -14.27 9.50
CA THR A 176 -13.44 -15.54 9.70
C THR A 176 -13.24 -15.77 11.20
N GLY A 177 -13.73 -16.90 11.71
CA GLY A 177 -13.26 -17.51 12.97
C GLY A 177 -13.53 -16.79 14.30
N GLY A 178 -13.93 -15.52 14.30
CA GLY A 178 -14.49 -14.86 15.48
C GLY A 178 -15.96 -15.23 15.61
N GLN A 179 -16.36 -15.76 16.76
CA GLN A 179 -17.77 -15.83 17.14
C GLN A 179 -18.46 -14.51 16.79
N PHE A 180 -19.69 -14.60 16.29
CA PHE A 180 -20.64 -13.51 16.33
C PHE A 180 -21.03 -13.24 17.79
N SER A 181 -20.08 -12.79 18.60
CA SER A 181 -20.33 -12.33 19.96
C SER A 181 -20.78 -10.87 19.84
N GLY A 182 -22.10 -10.69 19.73
CA GLY A 182 -22.70 -9.38 19.91
C GLY A 182 -23.32 -8.75 18.66
N VAL A 183 -24.30 -9.40 18.05
CA VAL A 183 -25.47 -8.65 17.57
C VAL A 183 -26.54 -8.74 18.65
N GLY A 184 -26.18 -8.13 19.77
CA GLY A 184 -26.99 -7.98 20.97
C GLY A 184 -27.00 -6.54 21.46
N GLY A 185 -26.69 -5.57 20.59
CA GLY A 185 -27.09 -4.19 20.83
C GLY A 185 -28.61 -4.13 20.78
N ALA A 186 -29.24 -3.62 21.84
CA ALA A 186 -30.69 -3.43 21.88
C ALA A 186 -31.15 -2.62 20.66
N GLY A 187 -31.81 -3.27 19.70
CA GLY A 187 -32.44 -2.59 18.55
C GLY A 187 -32.07 -3.06 17.14
N VAL A 188 -31.20 -4.05 16.95
CA VAL A 188 -30.93 -4.61 15.61
C VAL A 188 -31.96 -5.68 15.24
N THR A 189 -33.07 -5.24 14.63
CA THR A 189 -33.98 -6.15 13.92
C THR A 189 -33.35 -6.52 12.58
N ASN A 190 -33.19 -7.81 12.29
CA ASN A 190 -33.07 -8.30 10.92
C ASN A 190 -34.27 -7.75 10.14
N GLY A 191 -34.03 -6.83 9.20
CA GLY A 191 -35.07 -6.30 8.34
C GLY A 191 -35.79 -7.45 7.63
N ALA A 192 -37.12 -7.48 7.75
CA ALA A 192 -38.05 -8.33 7.00
C ALA A 192 -37.54 -9.76 6.65
N GLY A 193 -37.52 -10.65 7.64
CA GLY A 193 -37.90 -12.06 7.43
C GLY A 193 -36.94 -12.99 6.67
N GLY A 194 -35.67 -12.63 6.46
CA GLY A 194 -34.68 -13.58 5.96
C GLY A 194 -34.37 -14.67 7.01
N PRO A 195 -34.36 -15.98 6.66
CA PRO A 195 -33.99 -17.03 7.60
C PRO A 195 -32.53 -16.86 8.06
N ILE A 196 -32.29 -16.93 9.37
CA ILE A 196 -30.94 -17.09 9.92
C ILE A 196 -30.60 -18.58 9.82
N VAL A 197 -29.73 -18.93 8.88
CA VAL A 197 -29.31 -20.31 8.65
C VAL A 197 -28.07 -20.61 9.50
N LEU A 198 -28.26 -21.38 10.58
CA LEU A 198 -27.18 -21.95 11.39
C LEU A 198 -26.94 -23.38 10.92
N THR A 199 -26.03 -23.57 9.95
CA THR A 199 -25.68 -24.91 9.48
C THR A 199 -24.69 -25.55 10.46
N GLY A 200 -25.14 -26.54 11.23
CA GLY A 200 -24.23 -27.43 11.95
C GLY A 200 -23.33 -28.17 10.95
N GLY A 201 -22.02 -28.18 11.17
CA GLY A 201 -21.10 -28.89 10.29
C GLY A 201 -21.41 -30.39 10.25
N ALA A 202 -21.34 -31.01 9.07
CA ALA A 202 -21.43 -32.45 8.93
C ALA A 202 -20.17 -33.12 9.52
N GLY A 203 -20.29 -33.71 10.70
CA GLY A 203 -19.24 -34.53 11.29
C GLY A 203 -19.38 -35.99 10.85
N PRO A 204 -18.32 -36.64 10.33
CA PRO A 204 -18.34 -38.07 10.04
C PRO A 204 -18.16 -38.84 11.35
N GLY A 205 -19.25 -39.27 11.97
CA GLY A 205 -19.18 -40.10 13.17
C GLY A 205 -20.52 -40.24 13.85
N THR A 206 -20.76 -41.41 14.43
CA THR A 206 -21.94 -41.84 15.19
C THR A 206 -22.15 -41.07 16.51
N GLY A 207 -21.80 -39.80 16.58
CA GLY A 207 -21.99 -38.94 17.74
C GLY A 207 -23.14 -37.97 17.50
N ASP A 208 -24.00 -37.82 18.51
CA ASP A 208 -25.13 -36.90 18.53
C ASP A 208 -24.76 -35.55 17.89
N GLY A 209 -25.51 -35.13 16.88
CA GLY A 209 -25.30 -33.84 16.22
C GLY A 209 -25.23 -32.72 17.26
N GLY A 210 -24.22 -31.86 17.17
CA GLY A 210 -24.00 -30.80 18.16
C GLY A 210 -25.27 -29.96 18.37
N ALA A 211 -25.69 -29.83 19.64
CA ALA A 211 -26.91 -29.11 19.98
C ALA A 211 -26.80 -27.62 19.61
N VAL A 212 -27.76 -27.11 18.85
CA VAL A 212 -27.94 -25.67 18.64
C VAL A 212 -28.74 -25.12 19.83
N ASN A 213 -28.06 -24.53 20.81
CA ASN A 213 -28.71 -23.86 21.94
C ASN A 213 -29.28 -22.49 21.51
N ILE A 214 -30.57 -22.46 21.19
CA ILE A 214 -31.32 -21.20 21.04
C ILE A 214 -31.97 -20.90 22.38
N THR A 215 -31.29 -20.12 23.22
CA THR A 215 -31.90 -19.63 24.47
C THR A 215 -32.78 -18.43 24.13
N GLY A 216 -34.10 -18.60 24.20
CA GLY A 216 -35.01 -17.45 24.13
C GLY A 216 -34.71 -16.47 25.26
N GLY A 217 -34.49 -15.21 24.94
CA GLY A 217 -34.35 -14.16 25.97
C GLY A 217 -35.59 -14.12 26.85
N ALA A 218 -35.41 -13.94 28.16
CA ALA A 218 -36.54 -13.76 29.08
C ALA A 218 -37.42 -12.60 28.61
N LYS A 219 -38.74 -12.78 28.70
CA LYS A 219 -39.74 -11.77 28.35
C LYS A 219 -39.56 -10.54 29.26
N THR A 220 -38.87 -9.51 28.79
CA THR A 220 -38.99 -8.17 29.39
C THR A 220 -40.35 -7.61 28.97
N GLY A 221 -41.08 -7.02 29.92
CA GLY A 221 -42.48 -6.60 29.71
C GLY A 221 -42.60 -5.66 28.50
N GLY A 222 -43.43 -6.03 27.51
CA GLY A 222 -43.75 -5.16 26.37
C GLY A 222 -43.86 -5.85 25.00
N ALA A 223 -43.37 -7.08 24.81
CA ALA A 223 -43.51 -7.77 23.53
C ALA A 223 -44.95 -8.29 23.31
N THR A 224 -45.68 -7.71 22.35
CA THR A 224 -47.08 -8.07 21.98
C THR A 224 -47.18 -9.04 20.79
N GLY A 225 -46.06 -9.46 20.20
CA GLY A 225 -46.05 -10.47 19.15
C GLY A 225 -46.17 -11.88 19.72
N THR A 226 -47.05 -12.71 19.15
CA THR A 226 -47.03 -14.16 19.34
C THR A 226 -45.64 -14.66 18.93
N GLY A 227 -44.84 -15.15 19.89
CA GLY A 227 -43.54 -15.74 19.59
C GLY A 227 -43.73 -16.83 18.53
N GLY A 228 -43.01 -16.71 17.41
CA GLY A 228 -43.05 -17.73 16.35
C GLY A 228 -42.64 -19.08 16.94
N ALA A 229 -43.39 -20.14 16.62
CA ALA A 229 -43.04 -21.48 17.06
C ALA A 229 -41.68 -21.87 16.46
N VAL A 230 -40.75 -22.31 17.31
CA VAL A 230 -39.51 -22.96 16.85
C VAL A 230 -39.88 -24.37 16.39
N VAL A 231 -39.99 -24.57 15.07
CA VAL A 231 -40.23 -25.89 14.49
C VAL A 231 -38.89 -26.61 14.36
N MET A 232 -38.63 -27.58 15.23
CA MET A 232 -37.52 -28.53 15.06
C MET A 232 -38.10 -29.82 14.47
N ALA A 233 -37.83 -30.07 13.17
CA ALA A 233 -38.12 -31.37 12.59
C ALA A 233 -36.99 -32.34 12.97
N GLY A 234 -37.27 -33.30 13.85
CA GLY A 234 -36.36 -34.40 14.12
C GLY A 234 -36.19 -35.29 12.89
N GLY A 235 -34.96 -35.71 12.58
CA GLY A 235 -34.72 -36.72 11.54
C GLY A 235 -35.36 -38.06 11.90
N ALA A 236 -35.87 -38.79 10.91
CA ALA A 236 -36.46 -40.11 11.11
C ALA A 236 -35.43 -41.10 11.67
N ASN A 237 -35.79 -41.83 12.73
CA ASN A 237 -34.96 -42.90 13.28
C ASN A 237 -34.95 -44.09 12.31
N ALA A 238 -33.80 -44.38 11.70
CA ALA A 238 -33.63 -45.47 10.73
C ALA A 238 -33.45 -46.86 11.39
N ASN A 239 -33.69 -47.01 12.70
CA ASN A 239 -33.64 -48.33 13.32
C ASN A 239 -34.99 -49.05 13.22
N ALA A 240 -35.25 -49.63 12.05
CA ALA A 240 -36.37 -50.53 11.81
C ALA A 240 -35.88 -51.94 11.45
N THR A 241 -35.26 -52.64 12.41
CA THR A 241 -35.18 -54.11 12.40
C THR A 241 -35.17 -54.63 13.84
N ASN A 242 -36.31 -55.20 14.25
CA ASN A 242 -36.39 -56.23 15.30
C ASN A 242 -35.96 -57.57 14.71
#